data_AF-A0A7C2Y408-F1
#
_entry.id   AF-A0A7C2Y408-F1
#
_cell.length_a   1.000
_cell.length_b   1.000
_cell.length_c   1.000
_cell.angle_alpha   90.00
_cell.angle_beta   90.00
_cell.angle_gamma   90.00
#
_symmetry.space_group_name_H-M   'P 1'
#
loop_
_entity.id
_entity.type
_entity.pdbx_description
1 polymer ?
#
loop_
_entity_poly.entity_id
_entity_poly.type
_entity_poly.pdbx_seq_one_letter_code
_entity_poly.pdbx_strand_id
1 'polypeptide(L)' 'MTPTAIRFGTDGWRGRIAEDFTFRNVEIAAQALADYLREVGSGADRPVLVGYDRRFLSER' A
#
# COMPACT_ATOMS: atom_id res chain seq x y z
N MET A 1 0.09 -12.19 16.65
CA MET A 1 1.28 -11.81 15.85
C MET A 1 1.36 -10.31 15.86
N THR A 2 2.48 -9.74 16.31
CA THR A 2 2.70 -8.29 16.26
C THR A 2 2.73 -7.86 14.80
N PRO A 3 1.96 -6.84 14.37
CA PRO A 3 2.03 -6.35 13.00
C PRO A 3 3.46 -5.93 12.69
N THR A 4 4.07 -6.52 11.66
CA THR A 4 5.40 -6.12 11.24
C THR A 4 5.35 -4.68 10.73
N ALA A 5 6.28 -3.85 11.17
CA ALA A 5 6.23 -2.40 10.95
C ALA A 5 6.26 -2.05 9.45
N ILE A 6 5.27 -1.27 9.00
CA ILE A 6 5.28 -0.65 7.67
C ILE A 6 6.22 0.55 7.72
N ARG A 7 7.25 0.54 6.87
CA ARG A 7 8.22 1.64 6.76
C ARG A 7 8.40 2.04 5.30
N PHE A 8 8.05 3.29 5.00
CA PHE A 8 8.29 3.89 3.68
C PHE A 8 9.71 4.45 3.61
N GLY A 9 10.50 3.95 2.66
CA GLY A 9 11.76 4.55 2.24
C GLY A 9 11.56 5.50 1.06
N THR A 10 12.66 5.84 0.38
CA THR A 10 12.61 6.67 -0.84
C THR A 10 11.83 6.01 -1.98
N ASP A 11 11.90 4.68 -2.07
CA ASP A 11 11.24 3.88 -3.11
C ASP A 11 9.96 3.20 -2.60
N GLY A 12 9.31 3.80 -1.61
CA GLY A 12 8.10 3.25 -0.99
C GLY A 12 8.37 2.20 0.08
N TRP A 13 7.36 1.38 0.38
CA TRP A 13 7.44 0.30 1.34
C TRP A 13 7.78 -1.03 0.64
N ARG A 14 8.73 -1.78 1.21
CA ARG A 14 9.17 -3.10 0.72
C ARG A 14 9.19 -4.09 1.87
N GLY A 15 8.85 -5.34 1.58
CA GLY A 15 8.91 -6.45 2.52
C GLY A 15 9.03 -7.80 1.80
N ARG A 16 9.35 -8.84 2.55
CA ARG A 16 9.22 -10.25 2.19
C ARG A 16 7.76 -10.69 2.28
N ILE A 17 7.29 -11.35 1.22
CA ILE A 17 5.93 -11.88 1.13
C ILE A 17 5.66 -12.83 2.29
N ALA A 18 4.47 -12.71 2.90
CA ALA A 18 3.98 -13.50 4.03
C ALA A 18 4.66 -13.26 5.39
N GLU A 19 5.69 -12.41 5.46
CA GLU A 19 6.35 -12.06 6.72
C GLU A 19 5.99 -10.64 7.16
N ASP A 20 6.42 -9.64 6.38
CA ASP A 20 6.12 -8.23 6.58
C ASP A 20 5.25 -7.69 5.45
N PHE A 21 5.41 -8.17 4.21
CA PHE A 21 4.49 -7.91 3.11
C PHE A 21 3.32 -8.90 3.14
N THR A 22 2.31 -8.56 3.94
CA THR A 22 1.09 -9.35 4.15
C THR A 22 -0.13 -8.60 3.60
N PHE A 23 -1.22 -9.32 3.29
CA PHE A 23 -2.49 -8.70 2.88
C PHE A 23 -2.96 -7.64 3.87
N ARG A 24 -2.86 -7.93 5.17
CA ARG A 24 -3.24 -6.99 6.23
C ARG A 24 -2.44 -5.69 6.16
N ASN A 25 -1.13 -5.76 5.91
CA ASN A 25 -0.30 -4.56 5.80
C ASN A 25 -0.55 -3.80 4.50
N VAL A 26 -0.87 -4.50 3.41
CA VAL A 26 -1.30 -3.86 2.15
C VAL A 26 -2.62 -3.10 2.34
N GLU A 27 -3.61 -3.66 3.04
CA GLU A 27 -4.86 -2.97 3.38
C GLU A 27 -4.60 -1.68 4.18
N ILE A 28 -3.73 -1.76 5.20
CA ILE A 28 -3.37 -0.60 6.03
C ILE A 28 -2.70 0.48 5.18
N ALA A 29 -1.74 0.11 4.32
CA ALA A 29 -1.05 1.05 3.45
C ALA A 29 -2.01 1.71 2.43
N ALA A 30 -2.92 0.93 1.83
CA ALA A 30 -3.91 1.42 0.88
C ALA A 30 -4.90 2.39 1.53
N GLN A 31 -5.39 2.07 2.73
CA GLN A 31 -6.26 2.96 3.49
C GLN A 31 -5.55 4.27 3.86
N ALA A 32 -4.31 4.19 4.34
CA ALA A 32 -3.51 5.38 4.67
C ALA A 32 -3.29 6.28 3.44
N LEU A 33 -3.05 5.71 2.25
CA LEU A 33 -2.98 6.46 1.01
C LEU A 33 -4.32 7.15 0.68
N ALA A 34 -5.44 6.45 0.84
CA ALA A 34 -6.78 7.01 0.60
C ALA A 34 -7.12 8.16 1.57
N ASP A 35 -6.75 8.04 2.85
CA ASP A 35 -6.88 9.11 3.84
C ASP A 35 -6.02 10.32 3.45
N TYR A 36 -4.75 10.09 3.09
CA TYR A 36 -3.84 11.15 2.66
C TYR A 36 -4.36 11.89 1.41
N LEU A 37 -4.83 11.17 0.39
CA LEU A 37 -5.36 11.77 -0.83
C LEU A 37 -6.61 12.63 -0.58
N ARG A 38 -7.43 12.26 0.41
CA ARG A 38 -8.57 13.08 0.87
C ARG A 38 -8.09 14.35 1.57
N GLU A 39 -7.08 14.24 2.43
CA GLU A 39 -6.52 15.38 3.17
C GLU A 39 -5.91 16.43 2.23
N VAL A 40 -5.15 16.00 1.21
CA VAL A 40 -4.51 16.93 0.26
C VAL A 40 -5.45 17.42 -0.86
N GLY A 41 -6.76 17.18 -0.75
CA GLY A 41 -7.77 17.69 -1.70
C GLY A 41 -7.69 17.08 -3.10
N SER A 42 -7.01 15.95 -3.27
CA SER A 42 -6.75 15.32 -4.58
C SER A 42 -7.66 14.13 -4.89
N GLY A 43 -8.38 13.60 -3.90
CA GLY A 43 -8.96 12.25 -3.95
C GLY A 43 -10.45 12.13 -4.26
N ALA A 44 -11.25 13.20 -4.20
CA ALA A 44 -12.72 13.05 -4.34
C ALA A 44 -13.17 12.84 -5.80
N ASP A 45 -12.55 13.54 -6.75
CA ASP A 45 -13.03 13.61 -8.13
C ASP A 45 -12.05 13.04 -9.17
N ARG A 46 -11.01 12.33 -8.72
CA ARG A 46 -9.95 11.79 -9.59
C ARG A 46 -9.75 10.30 -9.38
N PRO A 47 -9.61 9.51 -10.45
CA PRO A 47 -9.30 8.09 -10.33
C PRO A 47 -7.86 7.90 -9.83
N VAL A 48 -7.64 6.83 -9.08
CA VAL A 48 -6.30 6.37 -8.68
C VAL A 48 -5.86 5.27 -9.64
N LEU A 49 -4.72 5.47 -10.31
CA LEU A 49 -4.12 4.46 -11.18
C LEU A 49 -3.29 3.49 -10.34
N VAL A 50 -3.58 2.19 -10.43
CA VAL A 50 -2.85 1.14 -9.73
C VAL A 50 -2.10 0.30 -10.77
N GLY A 51 -0.77 0.41 -10.76
CA GLY A 51 0.10 -0.39 -11.61
C GLY A 51 0.83 -1.45 -10.79
N TYR A 52 1.05 -2.62 -11.38
CA TYR A 52 1.72 -3.74 -10.72
C TYR A 52 2.65 -4.48 -11.69
N ASP A 53 3.64 -5.19 -11.16
CA ASP A 53 4.53 -6.06 -11.93
C ASP A 53 4.16 -7.54 -11.77
N ARG A 54 4.93 -8.45 -12.36
CA ARG A 54 4.60 -9.89 -12.37
C ARG A 54 4.94 -10.63 -11.08
N ARG A 55 5.09 -9.93 -9.94
CA ARG A 55 5.33 -10.60 -8.65
C ARG A 55 4.10 -11.38 -8.20
N PHE A 56 4.36 -12.32 -7.29
CA PHE A 56 3.34 -13.24 -6.78
C PHE A 56 2.14 -12.47 -6.22
N LEU A 57 0.95 -12.76 -6.77
CA LEU A 57 -0.35 -12.17 -6.40
C LEU A 57 -0.50 -10.66 -6.65
N SER A 58 0.41 -10.02 -7.38
CA SER A 58 0.31 -8.60 -7.74
C SER A 58 -0.96 -8.24 -8.53
N GLU A 59 -1.55 -9.18 -9.25
CA GLU A 59 -2.76 -8.98 -10.08
C GLU A 59 -4.08 -9.21 -9.32
N ARG A 60 -4.01 -9.54 -8.03
CA ARG A 60 -5.18 -9.96 -7.22
C ARG A 60 -5.57 -8.96 -6.16
#